data_AF-A0A1I7LBU6-F1
#
_entry.id   AF-A0A1I7LBU6-F1
#
_cell.length_a   1.000
_cell.length_b   1.000
_cell.length_c   1.000
_cell.angle_alpha   90.00
_cell.angle_beta   90.00
_cell.angle_gamma   90.00
#
_symmetry.space_group_name_H-M   'P 1'
#
loop_
_entity.id
_entity.type
_entity.pdbx_description
1 polymer ?
#
loop_
_entity_poly.entity_id
_entity_poly.type
_entity_poly.pdbx_seq_one_letter_code
_entity_poly.pdbx_strand_id
1 'polypeptide(L)' 'MFEYELAEEALQDAHETVKIIRAHWAQMPPKLRTGIKFEEPEIDLREP' A
#
# COMPACT_ATOMS: atom_id res chain seq x y z
N MET A 1 -4.17 -14.47 22.34
CA MET A 1 -4.73 -14.86 21.04
C MET A 1 -5.32 -13.67 20.27
N PHE A 2 -5.68 -12.57 20.94
CA PHE A 2 -6.31 -11.36 20.35
C PHE A 2 -5.38 -10.42 19.58
N GLU A 3 -4.09 -10.36 19.93
CA GLU A 3 -3.16 -9.39 19.32
C GLU A 3 -2.77 -9.73 17.88
N TYR A 4 -2.79 -11.02 17.52
CA TYR A 4 -2.47 -11.48 16.16
C TYR A 4 -3.57 -11.09 15.16
N GLU A 5 -4.83 -11.33 15.52
CA GLU A 5 -6.00 -10.96 14.69
C GLU A 5 -6.05 -9.44 14.46
N LEU A 6 -5.76 -8.65 15.50
CA LEU A 6 -5.70 -7.19 15.40
C LEU A 6 -4.57 -6.72 14.46
N ALA A 7 -3.42 -7.39 14.50
CA ALA A 7 -2.30 -7.08 13.62
C ALA A 7 -2.60 -7.44 12.16
N GLU A 8 -3.30 -8.56 11.92
CA GLU A 8 -3.76 -8.93 10.57
C GLU A 8 -4.77 -7.95 10.01
N GLU A 9 -5.75 -7.51 10.82
CA GLU A 9 -6.74 -6.50 10.42
C GLU A 9 -6.06 -5.17 10.06
N ALA A 10 -5.15 -4.69 10.90
CA ALA A 10 -4.40 -3.46 10.64
C ALA A 10 -3.54 -3.56 9.36
N LEU A 11 -2.94 -4.74 9.10
CA LEU A 11 -2.17 -4.99 7.90
C LEU A 11 -3.08 -4.99 6.65
N GLN A 12 -4.27 -5.59 6.75
CA GLN A 12 -5.25 -5.60 5.67
C GLN A 12 -5.74 -4.18 5.36
N ASP A 13 -6.09 -3.39 6.37
CA ASP A 13 -6.51 -2.00 6.22
C ASP A 13 -5.44 -1.13 5.55
N ALA A 14 -4.17 -1.32 5.95
CA ALA A 14 -3.05 -0.64 5.32
C ALA A 14 -2.92 -1.00 3.84
N HIS A 15 -3.06 -2.29 3.49
CA HIS A 15 -3.04 -2.74 2.10
C HIS A 15 -4.19 -2.16 1.26
N GLU A 16 -5.41 -2.11 1.79
CA GLU A 16 -6.56 -1.53 1.10
C GLU A 16 -6.39 -0.02 0.89
N THR A 17 -5.90 0.67 1.91
CA THR A 17 -5.61 2.11 1.84
C THR A 17 -4.60 2.42 0.75
N VAL A 18 -3.50 1.65 0.66
CA VAL A 18 -2.50 1.82 -0.41
C VAL A 18 -3.12 1.61 -1.80
N LYS A 19 -4.00 0.62 -1.98
CA LYS A 19 -4.70 0.40 -3.25
C LYS A 19 -5.55 1.61 -3.64
N ILE A 20 -6.31 2.19 -2.70
CA ILE A 20 -7.15 3.35 -2.94
C ILE A 20 -6.31 4.57 -3.35
N ILE A 21 -5.24 4.85 -2.62
CA ILE A 21 -4.35 5.99 -2.91
C ILE A 21 -3.72 5.81 -4.30
N ARG A 22 -3.23 4.61 -4.63
CA ARG A 22 -2.66 4.31 -5.96
C ARG A 22 -3.70 4.49 -7.07
N ALA A 23 -4.92 4.02 -6.87
CA ALA A 23 -6.01 4.17 -7.84
C ALA A 23 -6.37 5.64 -8.05
N HIS A 24 -6.40 6.45 -6.99
CA HIS A 24 -6.65 7.89 -7.09
C HIS A 24 -5.50 8.62 -7.80
N TRP A 25 -4.26 8.31 -7.45
CA TRP A 25 -3.07 8.86 -8.11
C TRP A 25 -3.05 8.57 -9.62
N ALA A 26 -3.39 7.34 -10.01
CA ALA A 26 -3.47 6.92 -11.40
C ALA A 26 -4.56 7.65 -12.21
N GLN A 27 -5.54 8.26 -11.55
CA GLN A 27 -6.58 9.07 -12.18
C GLN A 27 -6.20 10.56 -12.27
N MET A 28 -5.23 11.03 -11.47
CA MET A 28 -4.81 12.43 -11.49
C MET A 28 -4.09 12.80 -12.80
N PRO A 29 -4.20 14.05 -13.28
CA PRO A 29 -3.42 14.53 -14.42
C PRO A 29 -1.90 14.45 -14.17
N PRO A 30 -1.06 14.09 -15.17
CA PRO A 30 0.39 13.93 -14.99
C PRO A 30 1.09 15.15 -14.38
N LYS A 31 0.65 16.37 -14.73
CA LYS A 31 1.16 17.63 -14.17
C LYS A 31 0.90 17.82 -12.67
N LEU A 32 -0.07 17.08 -12.11
CA LEU A 32 -0.42 17.06 -10.69
C LEU A 32 0.15 15.84 -9.98
N ARG A 33 0.72 14.87 -10.72
CA ARG A 33 1.40 13.69 -10.16
C ARG A 33 2.84 14.04 -9.76
N THR A 34 3.03 15.10 -8.99
CA THR A 34 4.35 15.58 -8.57
C THR A 34 4.68 15.09 -7.17
N GLY A 35 5.93 14.67 -6.94
CA GLY A 35 6.46 14.38 -5.60
C GLY A 35 6.18 13.00 -5.01
N ILE A 36 5.25 12.20 -5.56
CA ILE A 36 4.99 10.82 -5.08
C ILE A 36 5.43 9.80 -6.13
N LYS A 37 6.52 9.09 -5.86
CA LYS A 37 6.87 7.86 -6.57
C LYS A 37 6.32 6.69 -5.77
N PHE A 38 5.35 5.96 -6.33
CA PHE A 38 5.01 4.65 -5.79
C PHE A 38 6.09 3.69 -6.27
N GLU A 39 7.13 3.51 -5.46
CA GLU A 39 8.01 2.37 -5.62
C GLU A 39 7.20 1.14 -5.16
N GLU A 40 7.17 0.09 -5.98
CA GLU A 40 6.63 -1.18 -5.51
C GLU A 40 7.53 -1.63 -4.35
N PRO A 41 6.95 -2.05 -3.20
CA PRO A 41 7.77 -2.67 -2.19
C PRO A 41 8.46 -3.86 -2.87
N GLU A 42 9.79 -3.88 -2.85
CA GLU A 42 10.55 -5.08 -3.17
C GLU A 42 10.12 -6.13 -2.13
N ILE A 43 9.17 -6.98 -2.51
CA ILE A 43 8.83 -8.15 -1.71
C ILE A 43 10.06 -9.05 -1.88
N ASP A 44 10.99 -8.98 -0.93
CA ASP A 44 12.07 -9.95 -0.85
C ASP A 44 11.42 -11.28 -0.46
N LEU A 45 11.06 -12.08 -1.47
CA LEU A 45 10.55 -13.45 -1.35
C LEU A 45 11.65 -14.43 -0.88
N ARG A 46 12.71 -13.92 -0.26
CA ARG A 46 13.79 -14.69 0.36
C ARG A 46 13.71 -14.51 1.87
N GLU A 47 12.83 -15.27 2.49
CA GLU A 47 13.29 -16.28 3.45
C GLU A 47 12.12 -17.27 3.72
N PRO A 48 12.42 -18.58 3.74
CA PRO A 48 11.44 -19.67 3.85
C PRO A 48 10.80 -19.80 5.24
#